data_AF-A0A3D1ABX0-F1
#
_entry.id   AF-A0A3D1ABX0-F1
#
_cell.length_a   1.000
_cell.length_b   1.000
_cell.length_c   1.000
_cell.angle_alpha   90.00
_cell.angle_beta   90.00
_cell.angle_gamma   90.00
#
_symmetry.space_group_name_H-M   'P 1'
#
loop_
_entity.id
_entity.type
_entity.pdbx_description
1 polymer ?
#
loop_
_entity_poly.entity_id
_entity_poly.type
_entity_poly.pdbx_seq_one_letter_code
_entity_poly.pdbx_strand_id
1 'polypeptide(L)'
;MSVVRSTGMPDEQTDVKGKWLSFEHTQSEPNSWYIYRKDVRLTDVPESLTARIAVDSKYWLWINGRLVVFEGGLKRGPARNATYYDEVEIASYLATGENTIAVLVWHFGRNGFSHVN
;
A
#
# COMPACT_ATOMS: atom_id res chain seq x y z
N MET A 1 -2.45 14.84 6.30
CA MET A 1 -3.11 16.11 6.68
C MET A 1 -4.61 15.86 6.57
N SER A 2 -5.33 16.02 7.69
CA SER A 2 -6.71 15.57 7.89
C SER A 2 -7.75 16.61 7.42
N VAL A 3 -8.90 16.12 6.94
CA VAL A 3 -10.22 16.70 7.22
C VAL A 3 -11.16 15.55 7.57
N VAL A 4 -11.75 15.63 8.77
CA VAL A 4 -12.75 14.71 9.33
C VAL A 4 -14.15 15.13 8.90
N ARG A 5 -15.05 14.16 8.66
CA ARG A 5 -16.46 14.26 9.08
C ARG A 5 -16.89 12.94 9.72
N SER A 6 -17.43 13.06 10.95
CA SER A 6 -17.98 12.01 11.81
C SER A 6 -19.22 11.35 11.16
N THR A 7 -19.62 10.11 11.47
CA THR A 7 -20.04 9.60 12.78
C THR A 7 -20.05 8.06 12.84
N GLY A 8 -19.65 7.50 13.99
CA GLY A 8 -20.08 6.18 14.49
C GLY A 8 -18.99 5.11 14.69
N MET A 9 -18.68 4.82 15.97
CA MET A 9 -17.77 3.78 16.53
C MET A 9 -16.32 4.22 16.85
N PRO A 10 -15.72 3.71 17.95
CA PRO A 10 -14.60 4.38 18.62
C PRO A 10 -13.34 4.39 17.76
N ASP A 11 -12.80 5.59 17.75
CA ASP A 11 -11.77 6.17 16.91
C ASP A 11 -10.39 5.58 17.28
N GLU A 12 -9.96 4.51 16.61
CA GLU A 12 -8.52 4.25 16.52
C GLU A 12 -7.96 5.22 15.48
N GLN A 13 -7.67 6.46 15.92
CA GLN A 13 -6.98 7.47 15.14
C GLN A 13 -5.56 6.98 14.82
N THR A 14 -5.46 6.19 13.75
CA THR A 14 -4.18 5.84 13.17
C THR A 14 -3.65 7.07 12.44
N ASP A 15 -2.57 7.67 12.95
CA ASP A 15 -1.83 8.76 12.30
C ASP A 15 -1.13 8.22 11.03
N VAL A 16 -1.92 8.03 9.96
CA VAL A 16 -1.41 7.59 8.66
C VAL A 16 -0.68 8.77 8.01
N LYS A 17 0.66 8.74 8.02
CA LYS A 17 1.52 9.75 7.38
C LYS A 17 1.69 9.56 5.86
N GLY A 18 1.09 8.53 5.28
CA GLY A 18 1.15 8.23 3.85
C GLY A 18 0.29 9.17 2.99
N LYS A 19 0.71 9.40 1.74
CA LYS A 19 -0.10 10.03 0.69
C LYS A 19 -0.32 9.03 -0.44
N TRP A 20 -1.49 9.04 -1.05
CA TRP A 20 -1.72 8.29 -2.28
C TRP A 20 -0.78 8.78 -3.38
N LEU A 21 -0.10 7.84 -4.04
CA LEU A 21 0.77 8.11 -5.18
C LEU A 21 0.06 7.63 -6.44
N SER A 22 0.01 8.48 -7.46
CA SER A 22 -0.50 8.14 -8.78
C SER A 22 0.41 8.77 -9.83
N PHE A 23 0.54 8.13 -10.99
CA PHE A 23 1.06 8.79 -12.19
C PHE A 23 -0.04 9.70 -12.74
N GLU A 24 0.24 10.97 -13.01
CA GLU A 24 -0.77 11.95 -13.47
C GLU A 24 -1.28 11.67 -14.90
N HIS A 25 -0.51 10.94 -15.72
CA HIS A 25 -0.78 10.81 -17.15
C HIS A 25 -1.49 9.51 -17.58
N THR A 26 -1.70 8.54 -16.67
CA THR A 26 -2.25 7.21 -17.03
C THR A 26 -3.31 6.72 -16.03
N GLN A 27 -3.93 7.63 -15.27
CA GLN A 27 -4.93 7.32 -14.23
C GLN A 27 -6.12 6.48 -14.70
N SER A 28 -6.33 6.32 -16.00
CA SER A 28 -7.50 5.63 -16.55
C SER A 28 -7.16 4.56 -17.59
N GLU A 29 -5.89 4.23 -17.79
CA GLU A 29 -5.52 3.14 -18.70
C GLU A 29 -5.77 1.79 -18.00
N PRO A 30 -6.73 0.99 -18.49
CA PRO A 30 -7.04 -0.30 -17.88
C PRO A 30 -5.86 -1.27 -18.01
N ASN A 31 -5.73 -2.18 -17.05
CA ASN A 31 -4.71 -3.22 -17.04
C ASN A 31 -3.26 -2.69 -17.06
N SER A 32 -3.00 -1.62 -16.32
CA SER A 32 -1.69 -0.97 -16.25
C SER A 32 -0.82 -1.56 -15.14
N TRP A 33 0.49 -1.63 -15.40
CA TRP A 33 1.49 -2.06 -14.44
C TRP A 33 2.41 -0.90 -14.07
N TYR A 34 2.60 -0.68 -12.77
CA TYR A 34 3.42 0.41 -12.23
C TYR A 34 4.45 -0.13 -11.26
N ILE A 35 5.65 0.45 -11.25
CA ILE A 35 6.67 0.14 -10.26
C ILE A 35 6.93 1.41 -9.45
N TYR A 36 6.77 1.28 -8.14
CA TYR A 36 7.23 2.28 -7.17
C TYR A 36 8.46 1.72 -6.47
N ARG A 37 9.52 2.52 -6.40
CA ARG A 37 10.74 2.16 -5.69
C ARG A 37 11.16 3.29 -4.78
N LYS A 38 11.59 2.95 -3.57
CA LYS A 38 12.19 3.86 -2.62
C LYS A 38 13.40 3.21 -1.97
N ASP A 39 14.52 3.91 -2.03
CA ASP A 39 15.71 3.55 -1.27
C ASP A 39 15.69 4.32 0.06
N VAL A 40 15.99 3.64 1.16
CA VAL A 40 16.01 4.19 2.52
C VAL A 40 17.24 3.71 3.26
N ARG A 41 17.84 4.58 4.06
CA ARG A 41 18.99 4.24 4.91
C ARG A 41 18.56 4.11 6.36
N LEU A 42 18.85 2.96 6.98
CA LEU A 42 18.54 2.66 8.37
C LEU A 42 19.81 2.59 9.20
N THR A 43 19.85 3.29 10.33
CA THR A 43 20.97 3.19 11.29
C THR A 43 20.88 1.93 12.12
N ASP A 44 19.66 1.47 12.39
CA ASP A 44 19.35 0.25 13.13
C ASP A 44 18.03 -0.34 12.60
N VAL A 45 17.86 -1.66 12.75
CA VAL A 45 16.63 -2.36 12.34
C VAL A 45 15.87 -2.79 13.58
N PRO A 46 14.64 -2.29 13.81
CA PRO A 46 13.86 -2.68 14.99
C PRO A 46 13.47 -4.16 14.92
N GLU A 47 13.19 -4.77 16.07
CA GLU A 47 12.76 -6.18 16.14
C GLU A 47 11.44 -6.46 15.40
N SER A 48 10.57 -5.46 15.32
CA SER A 48 9.30 -5.49 14.58
C SER A 48 9.04 -4.15 13.92
N LEU A 49 8.55 -4.20 12.69
CA LEU A 49 8.16 -3.06 11.89
C LEU A 49 7.05 -3.47 10.92
N THR A 50 5.83 -3.00 11.19
CA THR A 50 4.68 -3.25 10.33
C THR A 50 4.56 -2.20 9.23
N ALA A 51 4.61 -2.63 7.97
CA ALA A 51 4.22 -1.84 6.82
C ALA A 51 2.70 -1.90 6.62
N ARG A 52 2.08 -0.73 6.48
CA ARG A 52 0.65 -0.61 6.11
C ARG A 52 0.55 -0.29 4.63
N ILE A 53 -0.04 -1.18 3.85
CA ILE A 53 -0.06 -1.09 2.39
C ILE A 53 -1.50 -1.13 1.89
N ALA A 54 -1.89 -0.09 1.17
CA ALA A 54 -3.15 -0.06 0.42
C ALA A 54 -2.83 0.23 -1.04
N VAL A 55 -3.30 -0.64 -1.94
CA VAL A 55 -3.08 -0.51 -3.38
C VAL A 55 -4.34 -0.89 -4.12
N ASP A 56 -4.69 -0.10 -5.13
CA ASP A 56 -5.71 -0.46 -6.10
C ASP A 56 -5.07 -0.89 -7.44
N SER A 57 -5.13 -2.15 -7.87
CA SER A 57 -6.00 -3.24 -7.37
C SER A 57 -5.21 -4.36 -6.70
N LYS A 58 -4.04 -4.68 -7.22
CA LYS A 58 -3.15 -5.74 -6.73
C LYS A 58 -1.70 -5.25 -6.64
N TYR A 59 -0.91 -5.87 -5.77
CA TYR A 59 0.52 -5.56 -5.68
C TYR A 59 1.42 -6.74 -5.30
N TRP A 60 2.70 -6.57 -5.58
CA TRP A 60 3.79 -7.40 -5.07
C TRP A 60 4.80 -6.51 -4.35
N LEU A 61 5.11 -6.87 -3.10
CA LEU A 61 6.09 -6.16 -2.30
C LEU A 61 7.43 -6.88 -2.34
N TRP A 62 8.48 -6.13 -2.64
CA TRP A 62 9.85 -6.57 -2.61
C TRP A 62 10.67 -5.68 -1.68
N ILE A 63 11.48 -6.30 -0.82
CA ILE A 63 12.43 -5.60 0.04
C ILE A 63 13.81 -6.24 -0.16
N ASN A 64 14.80 -5.44 -0.52
CA ASN A 64 16.18 -5.89 -0.77
C ASN A 64 16.25 -7.07 -1.76
N GLY A 65 15.40 -7.05 -2.80
CA GLY A 65 15.32 -8.11 -3.81
C GLY A 65 14.60 -9.39 -3.35
N ARG A 66 14.09 -9.45 -2.11
CA ARG A 66 13.28 -10.56 -1.60
C ARG A 66 11.80 -10.25 -1.74
N LEU A 67 11.04 -11.21 -2.25
CA LEU A 67 9.59 -11.12 -2.32
C LEU A 67 8.99 -11.29 -0.93
N VAL A 68 8.32 -10.25 -0.44
CA VAL A 68 7.70 -10.21 0.90
C VAL A 68 6.22 -10.55 0.82
N VAL A 69 5.52 -9.97 -0.17
CA VAL A 69 4.11 -10.24 -0.42
C VAL A 69 3.94 -10.65 -1.87
N PHE A 70 3.45 -11.87 -2.07
CA PHE A 70 2.99 -12.34 -3.36
C PHE A 70 1.50 -12.02 -3.52
N GLU A 71 1.17 -11.06 -4.38
CA GLU A 71 -0.21 -10.71 -4.75
C GLU A 71 -1.10 -10.23 -3.59
N GLY A 72 -0.69 -9.13 -2.94
CA GLY A 72 -1.56 -8.39 -2.02
C GLY A 72 -2.58 -7.52 -2.79
N GLY A 73 -3.50 -6.88 -2.08
CA GLY A 73 -4.41 -5.94 -2.75
C GLY A 73 -5.59 -5.49 -1.90
N LEU A 74 -6.17 -4.37 -2.32
CA LEU A 74 -7.38 -3.81 -1.74
C LEU A 74 -8.62 -4.48 -2.33
N LYS A 75 -9.44 -5.13 -1.50
CA LYS A 75 -10.83 -5.47 -1.84
C LYS A 75 -11.74 -4.36 -1.32
N ARG A 76 -12.38 -3.65 -2.24
CA ARG A 76 -13.43 -2.68 -1.91
C ARG A 76 -14.65 -3.47 -1.42
N GLY A 77 -14.98 -3.39 -0.13
CA GLY A 77 -16.23 -3.93 0.38
C GLY A 77 -17.45 -3.21 -0.24
N PRO A 78 -18.67 -3.77 -0.16
CA PRO A 78 -19.89 -3.12 -0.67
C PRO A 78 -20.20 -1.77 0.01
N ALA A 79 -19.61 -1.51 1.19
CA ALA A 79 -19.70 -0.23 1.87
C ALA A 79 -18.60 0.73 1.37
N ARG A 80 -19.00 1.94 0.97
CA ARG A 80 -18.13 3.01 0.44
C ARG A 80 -16.95 3.40 1.35
N ASN A 81 -17.01 3.05 2.64
CA ASN A 81 -16.01 3.41 3.66
C ASN A 81 -15.21 2.20 4.17
N ALA A 82 -15.42 0.99 3.65
CA ALA A 82 -14.73 -0.22 4.09
C ALA A 82 -13.47 -0.47 3.25
N THR A 83 -12.56 0.50 3.25
CA THR A 83 -11.21 0.36 2.65
C THR A 83 -10.29 -0.21 3.72
N TYR A 84 -9.76 -1.42 3.51
CA TYR A 84 -8.73 -1.99 4.40
C TYR A 84 -7.33 -1.78 3.80
N TYR A 85 -6.31 -1.78 4.66
CA TYR A 85 -4.91 -1.87 4.25
C TYR A 85 -4.36 -3.21 4.75
N ASP A 86 -3.39 -3.75 4.04
CA ASP A 86 -2.64 -4.90 4.51
C ASP A 86 -1.64 -4.43 5.58
N GLU A 87 -1.54 -5.17 6.67
CA GLU A 87 -0.46 -5.04 7.65
C GLU A 87 0.55 -6.15 7.42
N VAL A 88 1.79 -5.78 7.09
CA VAL A 88 2.85 -6.71 6.72
C VAL A 88 4.04 -6.46 7.64
N GLU A 89 4.44 -7.46 8.41
CA GLU A 89 5.68 -7.39 9.20
C GLU A 89 6.90 -7.47 8.27
N ILE A 90 7.73 -6.42 8.26
CA ILE A 90 8.85 -6.25 7.32
C ILE A 90 10.23 -6.19 7.97
N ALA A 91 10.34 -6.18 9.31
CA ALA A 91 11.61 -6.03 10.00
C ALA A 91 12.66 -7.07 9.54
N SER A 92 12.25 -8.32 9.40
CA SER A 92 13.12 -9.44 9.01
C SER A 92 13.67 -9.36 7.57
N TYR A 93 13.16 -8.44 6.75
CA TYR A 93 13.63 -8.21 5.38
C TYR A 93 14.56 -7.00 5.25
N LEU A 94 14.69 -6.21 6.32
CA LEU A 94 15.53 -5.02 6.37
C LEU A 94 16.93 -5.35 6.92
N ALA A 95 17.89 -4.50 6.58
CA ALA A 95 19.26 -4.54 7.06
C ALA A 95 19.71 -3.16 7.52
N THR A 96 20.77 -3.08 8.33
CA THR A 96 21.43 -1.81 8.61
C THR A 96 22.09 -1.26 7.34
N GLY A 97 22.07 0.06 7.16
CA GLY A 97 22.52 0.71 5.93
C GLY A 97 21.41 0.87 4.90
N GLU A 98 21.76 0.72 3.62
CA GLU A 98 20.84 0.97 2.50
C GLU A 98 19.85 -0.19 2.31
N ASN A 99 18.58 0.15 2.16
CA ASN A 99 17.50 -0.79 1.86
C ASN A 99 16.69 -0.29 0.68
N THR A 100 16.34 -1.20 -0.22
CA THR A 100 15.45 -0.91 -1.34
C THR A 100 14.09 -1.54 -1.09
N ILE A 101 13.05 -0.72 -1.09
CA ILE A 101 11.65 -1.14 -1.04
C ILE A 101 11.05 -0.90 -2.42
N ALA A 102 10.49 -1.94 -3.03
CA ALA A 102 9.82 -1.85 -4.32
C ALA A 102 8.42 -2.47 -4.26
N VAL A 103 7.47 -1.81 -4.89
CA VAL A 103 6.09 -2.27 -5.04
C VAL A 103 5.75 -2.29 -6.52
N LEU A 104 5.44 -3.48 -7.03
CA LEU A 104 4.83 -3.65 -8.34
C LEU A 104 3.33 -3.58 -8.16
N VAL A 105 2.66 -2.65 -8.82
CA VAL A 105 1.21 -2.46 -8.78
C VAL A 105 0.62 -2.91 -10.10
N TRP A 106 -0.43 -3.71 -10.02
CA TRP A 106 -1.29 -4.03 -11.14
C TRP A 106 -2.65 -3.35 -10.94
N HIS A 107 -2.89 -2.32 -11.75
CA HIS A 107 -4.10 -1.53 -11.73
C HIS A 107 -5.07 -2.01 -12.80
N PHE A 108 -6.24 -2.51 -12.40
CA PHE A 108 -7.21 -3.05 -13.35
C PHE A 108 -7.87 -1.96 -14.21
N GLY A 109 -8.11 -0.77 -13.66
CA GLY A 109 -8.70 0.38 -14.38
C GLY A 109 -10.08 0.13 -14.98
N ARG A 110 -10.88 -0.80 -14.41
CA ARG A 110 -12.27 -1.05 -14.81
C ARG A 110 -13.19 -1.04 -13.59
N ASN A 111 -14.41 -0.52 -13.76
CA ASN A 111 -15.53 -0.85 -12.87
C ASN A 111 -15.90 -2.33 -13.09
N GLY A 112 -15.26 -3.22 -12.33
CA GLY A 112 -15.57 -4.65 -12.34
C GLY A 112 -16.79 -4.97 -11.48
N PHE A 113 -17.35 -6.17 -11.66
CA PHE A 113 -18.53 -6.70 -10.91
C PHE A 113 -18.44 -6.64 -9.37
N SER A 114 -17.27 -6.32 -8.81
CA SER A 114 -17.04 -6.19 -7.36
C SER A 114 -16.32 -4.89 -6.96
N HIS A 115 -16.10 -3.96 -7.90
CA HIS A 115 -15.34 -2.73 -7.67
C HIS A 115 -16.01 -1.56 -8.40
N VAL A 116 -16.41 -0.54 -7.64
CA VAL A 116 -16.77 0.78 -8.17
C VAL A 116 -15.56 1.66 -7.93
N ASN A 117 -15.00 2.27 -8.99
CA ASN A 117 -13.84 3.14 -8.90
C ASN A 117 -14.22 4.54 -8.42
#